data_AF-A0A3C1DBM1-F1
#
_entry.id   AF-A0A3C1DBM1-F1
#
_cell.length_a   1.000
_cell.length_b   1.000
_cell.length_c   1.000
_cell.angle_alpha   90.00
_cell.angle_beta   90.00
_cell.angle_gamma   90.00
#
_symmetry.space_group_name_H-M   'P 1'
#
loop_
_entity.id
_entity.type
_entity.pdbx_description
1 polymer ?
#
loop_
_entity_poly.entity_id
_entity_poly.type
_entity_poly.pdbx_seq_one_letter_code
_entity_poly.pdbx_strand_id
1 'polypeptide(L)' 'VNGLRAVLKKGFEDIFATFDADVFALQETKLQAGQVDLDLPGYHDYWSYAQKKGYSGTAV' A
#
# COMPACT_ATOMS: atom_id res chain seq x y z
N VAL A 1 3.47 -3.17 6.75
CA VAL A 1 2.41 -4.12 6.33
C VAL A 1 2.93 -5.52 5.99
N ASN A 2 4.23 -5.70 5.75
CA ASN A 2 4.88 -7.00 5.53
C ASN A 2 4.31 -7.79 4.33
N GLY A 3 3.79 -7.07 3.34
CA GLY A 3 3.11 -7.61 2.16
C GLY A 3 1.69 -7.04 2.01
N LEU A 4 1.54 -5.98 1.19
CA LEU A 4 0.27 -5.27 1.06
C LEU A 4 -0.85 -6.13 0.47
N ARG A 5 -0.54 -7.02 -0.50
CA ARG A 5 -1.53 -7.97 -1.07
C ARG A 5 -2.22 -8.84 -0.03
N ALA A 6 -1.52 -9.22 1.03
CA ALA A 6 -2.11 -10.04 2.09
C ALA A 6 -3.07 -9.24 2.97
N VAL A 7 -2.82 -7.93 3.12
CA VAL A 7 -3.63 -7.02 3.93
C VAL A 7 -4.85 -6.54 3.12
N LEU A 8 -4.72 -6.31 1.80
CA LEU A 8 -5.85 -5.97 0.93
C LEU A 8 -6.98 -6.99 1.03
N LYS A 9 -6.64 -8.29 1.06
CA LYS A 9 -7.61 -9.39 1.26
C LYS A 9 -8.28 -9.41 2.63
N LYS A 10 -7.86 -8.56 3.57
CA LYS A 10 -8.37 -8.47 4.94
C LYS A 10 -9.15 -7.16 5.18
N GLY A 11 -9.65 -6.53 4.12
CA GLY A 11 -10.42 -5.28 4.23
C GLY A 11 -9.54 -4.06 4.48
N PHE A 12 -8.40 -3.96 3.79
CA PHE A 12 -7.51 -2.80 3.94
C PHE A 12 -8.21 -1.48 3.59
N GLU A 13 -9.04 -1.46 2.56
CA GLU A 13 -9.78 -0.25 2.15
C GLU A 13 -10.75 0.21 3.24
N ASP A 14 -11.46 -0.72 3.88
CA ASP A 14 -12.35 -0.40 5.01
C ASP A 14 -11.54 0.16 6.19
N ILE A 15 -10.39 -0.44 6.49
CA ILE A 15 -9.48 0.05 7.52
C ILE A 15 -9.00 1.46 7.15
N PHE A 16 -8.54 1.65 5.92
CA PHE A 16 -8.04 2.94 5.44
C PHE A 16 -9.11 4.04 5.58
N ALA A 17 -10.33 3.78 5.11
CA ALA A 17 -11.45 4.70 5.22
C ALA A 17 -11.85 4.98 6.68
N THR A 18 -11.80 3.97 7.56
CA THR A 18 -12.17 4.13 8.98
C THR A 18 -11.14 4.97 9.74
N PHE A 19 -9.87 4.91 9.36
CA PHE A 19 -8.81 5.67 10.03
C PHE A 19 -8.85 7.16 9.70
N ASP A 20 -9.36 7.54 8.52
CA ASP A 20 -9.56 8.93 8.08
C ASP A 20 -8.36 9.84 8.39
N ALA A 21 -7.15 9.34 8.09
CA ALA A 21 -5.92 10.02 8.44
C ALA A 21 -5.47 10.93 7.29
N ASP A 22 -4.98 12.14 7.59
CA ASP A 22 -4.52 13.07 6.55
C ASP A 22 -3.42 12.47 5.63
N VAL A 23 -2.58 11.58 6.19
CA VAL A 23 -1.49 10.91 5.47
C VAL A 23 -1.33 9.47 5.95
N PHE A 24 -1.17 8.53 5.03
CA PHE A 24 -0.87 7.13 5.33
C PHE A 24 0.54 6.75 4.88
N ALA A 25 1.38 6.26 5.80
CA ALA A 25 2.71 5.76 5.45
C ALA A 25 2.76 4.23 5.52
N LEU A 26 3.01 3.58 4.40
CA LEU A 26 3.09 2.12 4.30
C LEU A 26 4.54 1.67 4.13
N GLN A 27 5.00 0.82 5.02
CA GLN A 27 6.31 0.16 4.92
C GLN A 27 6.17 -1.33 4.68
N GLU A 28 7.20 -1.88 4.06
CA GLU A 28 7.26 -3.27 3.66
C GLU A 28 6.08 -3.73 2.78
N THR A 29 5.80 -3.03 1.68
CA THR A 29 4.68 -3.35 0.79
C THR A 29 4.88 -4.67 0.03
N LYS A 30 6.13 -5.06 -0.23
CA LYS A 30 6.53 -6.23 -1.06
C LYS A 30 5.83 -6.25 -2.44
N LEU A 31 5.64 -5.06 -3.02
CA LEU A 31 5.02 -4.86 -4.33
C LEU A 31 6.03 -4.49 -5.40
N GLN A 32 5.72 -4.87 -6.63
CA GLN A 32 6.27 -4.34 -7.87
C GLN A 32 5.20 -3.53 -8.61
N ALA A 33 5.61 -2.64 -9.51
CA ALA A 33 4.70 -1.84 -10.33
C ALA A 33 3.68 -2.73 -11.09
N GLY A 34 2.41 -2.32 -11.09
CA GLY A 34 1.31 -3.02 -11.75
C GLY A 34 0.78 -4.28 -11.04
N GLN A 35 1.27 -4.63 -9.85
CA GLN A 35 0.78 -5.80 -9.11
C GLN A 35 -0.49 -5.55 -8.29
N VAL A 36 -0.83 -4.29 -8.07
CA VAL A 36 -2.00 -3.83 -7.33
C VAL A 36 -2.50 -2.58 -8.03
N ASP A 37 -3.81 -2.47 -8.10
CA ASP A 37 -4.53 -1.24 -8.40
C ASP A 37 -5.36 -0.93 -7.14
N LEU A 38 -5.13 0.23 -6.55
CA LEU A 38 -5.66 0.63 -5.24
C LEU A 38 -6.44 1.92 -5.47
N ASP A 39 -7.76 1.86 -5.31
CA ASP A 39 -8.59 3.07 -5.40
C ASP A 39 -8.68 3.70 -4.01
N LEU A 40 -8.06 4.87 -3.85
CA LEU A 40 -8.05 5.64 -2.61
C LEU A 40 -8.64 7.04 -2.88
N PRO A 41 -9.98 7.16 -2.99
CA PRO A 41 -10.62 8.42 -3.33
C PRO A 41 -10.24 9.54 -2.37
N GLY A 42 -9.83 10.69 -2.92
CA GLY A 42 -9.42 11.85 -2.13
C GLY A 42 -7.96 11.84 -1.66
N TYR A 43 -7.21 10.75 -1.92
CA TYR A 43 -5.80 10.66 -1.62
C TYR A 43 -4.96 10.69 -2.90
N HIS A 44 -3.75 11.20 -2.76
CA HIS A 44 -2.70 11.03 -3.75
C HIS A 44 -1.75 9.94 -3.25
N ASP A 45 -1.39 9.00 -4.12
CA ASP A 45 -0.53 7.89 -3.77
C ASP A 45 0.82 7.96 -4.49
N TYR A 46 1.88 7.70 -3.74
CA TYR A 46 3.25 7.67 -4.24
C TYR A 46 3.93 6.38 -3.82
N TRP A 47 4.48 5.67 -4.80
CA TRP A 47 5.06 4.34 -4.58
C TRP A 47 6.56 4.34 -4.81
N SER A 48 7.30 3.79 -3.84
CA SER A 48 8.70 3.42 -3.99
C SER A 48 8.81 1.90 -4.04
N TYR A 49 8.71 1.33 -5.24
CA TYR A 49 8.75 -0.12 -5.44
C TYR A 49 10.15 -0.72 -5.20
N ALA A 50 10.17 -1.96 -4.73
CA ALA A 50 11.42 -2.71 -4.60
C ALA A 50 11.95 -3.12 -5.98
N GLN A 51 13.16 -2.70 -6.30
CA GLN A 51 13.82 -3.07 -7.57
C GLN A 51 14.35 -4.51 -7.57
N LYS A 52 14.82 -4.98 -6.42
CA LYS A 52 15.41 -6.33 -6.27
C LYS A 52 14.38 -7.30 -5.67
N LYS A 53 14.29 -8.50 -6.24
CA LYS A 53 13.49 -9.59 -5.68
C LYS A 53 13.95 -9.91 -4.26
N GLY A 54 13.01 -10.02 -3.32
CA GLY A 54 13.29 -10.25 -1.89
C GLY A 54 13.38 -8.96 -1.05
N TYR A 55 13.43 -7.78 -1.69
CA TYR A 55 13.36 -6.49 -0.99
C TYR A 55 11.93 -5.96 -0.97
N SER A 56 11.69 -5.00 -0.10
CA SER A 56 10.36 -4.43 0.11
C SER A 56 10.33 -2.95 -0.22
N GLY A 57 9.20 -2.50 -0.75
CA GLY A 57 8.95 -1.10 -1.07
C GLY A 57 8.22 -0.37 0.07
N THR A 58 7.98 0.91 -0.16
CA THR A 58 7.18 1.80 0.68
C THR A 58 6.16 2.54 -0.17
N ALA A 59 5.16 3.13 0.48
CA ALA A 59 4.22 4.05 -0.14
C ALA A 59 3.81 5.14 0.85
N VAL A 60 3.42 6.29 0.32
CA VAL A 60 2.77 7.38 1.06
C VAL A 60 1.59 7.93 0.27
#